data_AF-A0A821YY20-F1
#
_entry.id   AF-A0A821YY20-F1
#
_cell.length_a   1.000
_cell.length_b   1.000
_cell.length_c   1.000
_cell.angle_alpha   90.00
_cell.angle_beta   90.00
_cell.angle_gamma   90.00
#
_symmetry.space_group_name_H-M   'P 1'
#
loop_
_entity.id
_entity.type
_entity.pdbx_description
1 polymer ?
#
loop_
_entity_poly.entity_id
_entity_poly.type
_entity_poly.pdbx_seq_one_letter_code
_entity_poly.pdbx_strand_id
1 'polypeptide(L)' 'EYNGTKLPQSISIARFLAKQFQLAGRDNFEQAKVDAVIDTMNDAMLKFMPLRRESNETKRKEILEPFFTTQLPRHLQNLE' A
#
# COMPACT_ATOMS: atom_id res chain seq x y z
N GLU A 1 -9.06 17.27 -8.35
CA GLU A 1 -9.07 17.74 -9.75
C GLU A 1 -7.79 18.53 -9.98
N TYR A 2 -7.18 18.42 -11.15
CA TYR A 2 -5.98 19.17 -11.53
C TYR A 2 -6.23 19.76 -12.92
N ASN A 3 -6.23 21.09 -13.04
CA ASN A 3 -6.49 21.81 -14.29
C ASN A 3 -7.77 21.33 -15.03
N GLY A 4 -8.90 21.24 -14.33
CA GLY A 4 -10.16 20.77 -14.93
C GLY A 4 -10.26 19.25 -15.11
N THR A 5 -9.19 18.50 -14.85
CA THR A 5 -9.15 17.04 -15.06
C THR A 5 -9.23 16.29 -13.73
N LYS A 6 -10.16 15.32 -13.64
CA LYS A 6 -10.29 14.45 -12.46
C LYS A 6 -9.30 13.29 -12.53
N LEU A 7 -8.46 13.17 -11.50
CA LEU A 7 -7.56 12.04 -11.31
C LEU A 7 -8.16 11.08 -10.26
N PRO A 8 -8.59 9.87 -10.64
CA PRO A 8 -8.97 8.82 -9.69
C PRO A 8 -7.72 8.06 -9.20
N GLN A 9 -7.93 7.09 -8.29
CA GLN A 9 -6.89 6.26 -7.64
C GLN A 9 -6.04 7.01 -6.60
N SER A 10 -6.22 6.65 -5.33
CA SER A 10 -5.55 7.29 -4.19
C SER A 10 -4.03 7.27 -4.30
N ILE A 11 -3.44 6.14 -4.72
CA ILE A 11 -1.98 5.99 -4.88
C ILE A 11 -1.47 6.85 -6.04
N SER A 12 -2.19 6.90 -7.16
CA SER A 12 -1.81 7.78 -8.29
C SER A 12 -1.84 9.25 -7.91
N ILE A 13 -2.83 9.67 -7.10
CA ILE A 13 -2.90 11.02 -6.54
C ILE A 13 -1.72 11.28 -5.61
N ALA A 14 -1.40 10.33 -4.71
CA ALA A 14 -0.27 10.45 -3.80
C ALA A 14 1.07 10.59 -4.55
N ARG A 15 1.31 9.77 -5.57
CA ARG A 15 2.49 9.88 -6.45
C ARG A 15 2.56 11.21 -7.17
N PHE A 16 1.43 11.69 -7.71
CA PHE A 16 1.35 12.99 -8.37
C PHE A 16 1.79 14.11 -7.41
N LEU A 17 1.23 14.15 -6.20
CA LEU A 17 1.58 15.15 -5.20
C LEU A 17 3.04 15.00 -4.73
N ALA A 18 3.53 13.77 -4.53
CA ALA A 18 4.91 13.52 -4.16
C ALA A 18 5.89 14.10 -5.19
N LYS A 19 5.58 14.04 -6.49
CA LYS A 19 6.37 14.68 -7.54
C LYS A 19 6.33 16.20 -7.46
N GLN A 20 5.15 16.80 -7.23
CA GLN A 20 4.99 18.25 -7.11
C GLN A 20 5.80 18.82 -5.93
N PHE A 21 5.90 18.07 -4.84
CA PHE A 21 6.57 18.50 -3.61
C PHE A 21 7.98 17.92 -3.43
N GLN A 22 8.56 17.31 -4.46
CA GLN A 22 9.92 16.75 -4.43
C GLN A 22 10.12 15.65 -3.35
N LEU A 23 9.06 14.88 -3.07
CA LEU A 23 9.02 13.76 -2.13
C LEU A 23 9.07 12.39 -2.83
N ALA A 24 9.17 12.37 -4.16
CA ALA A 24 9.14 11.15 -4.95
C ALA A 24 10.54 10.55 -5.22
N GLY A 25 11.60 11.05 -4.59
CA GLY A 25 12.98 10.68 -4.93
C GLY A 25 13.65 11.66 -5.91
N ARG A 26 14.98 11.67 -5.93
CA ARG A 26 15.79 12.64 -6.68
C ARG A 26 16.02 12.24 -8.13
N ASP A 27 15.94 10.94 -8.40
CA ASP A 27 16.10 10.36 -9.73
C ASP A 27 15.09 9.22 -9.95
N ASN A 28 15.10 8.67 -11.16
CA ASN A 28 14.19 7.59 -11.56
C ASN A 28 14.33 6.33 -10.68
N PHE A 29 15.53 6.04 -10.18
CA PHE A 29 15.78 4.85 -9.37
C PHE A 29 15.35 5.06 -7.91
N GLU A 30 15.58 6.24 -7.34
CA GLU A 30 15.01 6.62 -6.05
C GLU A 30 13.48 6.63 -6.09
N GLN A 31 12.88 7.13 -7.18
CA GLN A 31 11.42 7.04 -7.35
C GLN A 31 10.94 5.60 -7.42
N ALA A 32 11.64 4.73 -8.15
CA ALA A 32 11.29 3.31 -8.21
C ALA A 32 11.34 2.65 -6.81
N LYS A 33 12.30 3.02 -5.96
CA LYS A 33 12.38 2.53 -4.57
C LYS A 33 11.19 3.02 -3.72
N VAL A 34 10.81 4.29 -3.84
CA VAL A 34 9.61 4.83 -3.16
C VAL A 34 8.34 4.13 -3.66
N ASP A 35 8.20 3.95 -4.97
CA ASP A 35 7.07 3.27 -5.58
C ASP A 35 6.96 1.81 -5.11
N ALA A 36 8.08 1.08 -5.05
CA ALA A 36 8.14 -0.29 -4.56
C ALA A 36 7.67 -0.41 -3.09
N VAL A 37 8.06 0.54 -2.23
CA VAL A 37 7.61 0.57 -0.82
C VAL A 37 6.09 0.74 -0.75
N ILE A 38 5.54 1.73 -1.47
CA ILE A 38 4.11 2.03 -1.45
C ILE A 38 3.29 0.87 -2.03
N ASP A 39 3.74 0.26 -3.12
CA ASP A 39 3.04 -0.87 -3.73
C ASP A 39 3.07 -2.12 -2.83
N THR A 40 4.20 -2.40 -2.18
CA THR A 40 4.31 -3.50 -1.22
C THR A 40 3.39 -3.30 -0.02
N MET A 41 3.29 -2.07 0.50
CA MET A 41 2.35 -1.73 1.57
C MET A 41 0.89 -1.87 1.10
N ASN A 42 0.58 -1.46 -0.12
CA ASN A 42 -0.76 -1.58 -0.67
C ASN A 42 -1.19 -3.05 -0.84
N ASP A 43 -0.28 -3.92 -1.31
CA ASP A 43 -0.53 -5.35 -1.40
C ASP A 43 -0.85 -5.97 -0.04
N ALA A 44 -0.09 -5.61 1.00
CA ALA A 44 -0.37 -6.05 2.37
C ALA A 44 -1.74 -5.55 2.86
N MET A 45 -2.10 -4.30 2.56
CA MET A 45 -3.40 -3.72 2.92
C MET A 45 -4.57 -4.39 2.20
N LEU A 46 -4.40 -4.78 0.94
CA LEU A 46 -5.41 -5.53 0.19
C LEU A 46 -5.64 -6.91 0.79
N LYS A 47 -4.60 -7.58 1.29
CA LYS A 47 -4.70 -8.85 2.01
C LYS A 47 -5.38 -8.71 3.38
N PHE A 48 -5.24 -7.55 4.01
CA PHE A 48 -5.95 -7.22 5.26
C PHE A 48 -7.45 -6.91 5.05
N MET A 49 -7.84 -6.45 3.86
CA MET A 49 -9.20 -5.96 3.61
C MET A 49 -10.32 -6.99 3.88
N PRO A 50 -10.20 -8.29 3.56
CA PRO A 50 -11.18 -9.31 3.93
C PRO A 50 -11.37 -9.39 5.45
N LEU A 51 -10.29 -9.30 6.23
CA LEU A 51 -10.35 -9.30 7.69
C LEU A 51 -11.08 -8.08 8.25
N ARG A 52 -10.94 -6.92 7.60
CA ARG A 52 -11.68 -5.70 7.96
C ARG A 52 -13.18 -5.80 7.67
N ARG A 53 -13.56 -6.61 6.68
CA ARG A 53 -14.95 -6.80 6.23
C ARG A 53 -15.65 -7.99 6.89
N GLU A 54 -14.90 -8.84 7.59
CA GLU A 54 -15.44 -10.00 8.29
C GLU A 54 -16.15 -9.58 9.57
N SER A 55 -17.46 -9.82 9.64
CA SER A 55 -18.30 -9.48 10.79
C SER A 55 -18.30 -10.56 11.87
N ASN A 56 -17.85 -11.78 11.56
CA ASN A 56 -17.78 -12.88 12.51
C ASN A 56 -16.45 -12.85 13.31
N GLU A 57 -16.55 -12.63 14.63
CA GLU A 57 -15.37 -12.49 15.50
C GLU A 57 -14.47 -13.74 15.54
N THR A 58 -15.05 -14.94 15.42
CA THR A 58 -14.30 -16.20 15.44
C THR A 58 -13.46 -16.34 14.18
N LYS A 59 -14.07 -16.15 13.02
CA LYS A 59 -13.37 -16.17 11.72
C LYS A 59 -12.33 -15.05 11.62
N ARG A 60 -12.64 -13.88 12.18
CA ARG A 60 -11.69 -12.77 12.24
C ARG A 60 -10.41 -13.17 12.97
N LYS A 61 -10.51 -13.81 14.15
CA LYS A 61 -9.34 -14.27 14.91
C LYS A 61 -8.54 -15.34 14.16
N GLU A 62 -9.22 -16.30 13.52
CA GLU A 62 -8.59 -17.36 12.71
C GLU A 62 -7.81 -16.82 11.50
N ILE A 63 -8.25 -15.70 10.91
CA ILE A 63 -7.56 -15.05 9.78
C ILE A 63 -6.48 -14.08 10.27
N LEU A 64 -6.64 -13.51 11.48
CA LEU A 64 -5.72 -12.51 12.04
C LEU A 64 -4.35 -13.11 12.36
N GLU A 65 -4.32 -14.28 13.01
CA GLU A 65 -3.07 -14.97 13.33
C GLU A 65 -2.20 -15.26 12.10
N PRO A 66 -2.68 -15.94 11.04
CA PRO A 66 -1.87 -16.22 9.85
C PRO A 66 -1.49 -14.95 9.08
N PHE A 67 -2.32 -13.90 9.16
CA PHE A 67 -1.97 -12.60 8.60
C PHE A 67 -0.71 -12.01 9.27
N PHE A 68 -0.68 -11.93 10.61
CA PHE A 68 0.46 -11.34 11.33
C PHE A 68 1.69 -12.25 11.41
N THR A 69 1.52 -13.56 11.43
CA THR A 69 2.62 -14.52 11.57
C THR A 69 3.28 -14.89 10.25
N THR A 70 2.52 -14.92 9.16
CA THR A 70 3.00 -15.44 7.86
C THR A 70 2.91 -14.40 6.75
N GLN A 71 1.73 -13.83 6.52
CA GLN A 71 1.51 -13.00 5.32
C GLN A 71 2.21 -11.65 5.43
N LEU A 72 2.06 -10.95 6.55
CA LEU A 72 2.66 -9.63 6.75
C LEU A 72 4.20 -9.71 6.72
N PRO A 73 4.89 -10.59 7.47
CA PRO A 73 6.34 -10.71 7.37
C PRO A 73 6.83 -11.03 5.96
N ARG A 74 6.13 -11.91 5.23
CA ARG A 74 6.46 -12.23 3.83
C ARG A 74 6.37 -11.02 2.90
N HIS A 75 5.37 -10.16 3.10
CA HIS A 75 5.26 -8.93 2.31
C HIS A 75 6.31 -7.91 2.72
N LEU A 76 6.61 -7.78 4.02
CA LEU A 76 7.60 -6.82 4.52
C LEU A 76 9.05 -7.23 4.20
N GLN A 77 9.35 -8.52 4.01
CA GLN A 77 10.68 -8.98 3.57
C GLN A 77 11.11 -8.39 2.21
N ASN A 78 10.17 -7.97 1.39
CA ASN A 78 10.46 -7.39 0.07
C ASN A 78 10.60 -5.85 0.11
N LEU A 79 10.57 -5.23 1.30
CA LEU A 79 10.75 -3.78 1.48
C LEU A 79 12.23 -3.35 1.56
N GLU A 80 13.14 -4.28 1.83
CA GLU A 80 14.61 -4.08 1.89
C GLU A 80 15.29 -4.65 0.64
#